data_AF-A0A940WS51-F1
#
_entry.id   AF-A0A940WS51-F1
#
_cell.length_a   1.000
_cell.length_b   1.000
_cell.length_c   1.000
_cell.angle_alpha   90.00
_cell.angle_beta   90.00
_cell.angle_gamma   90.00
#
_symmetry.space_group_name_H-M   'P 1'
#
loop_
_entity.id
_entity.type
_entity.pdbx_description
1 polymer ?
#
loop_
_entity_poly.entity_id
_entity_poly.type
_entity_poly.pdbx_seq_one_letter_code
_entity_poly.pdbx_strand_id
1 'polypeptide(L)'
;MNKWLFFTLFFSVLLISACSNSDELSGHTFNVSHTPPFQEDIDDPDKYHSIMTLEFSDGKVSSANSGEGTYELKDDVLLLNFENENEQLEIEFTEFKESDKDFSEYSTLISRSELNITDPDKVSHFGSLHSSLTNDMLVEFLQK
;
A
#
# COMPACT_ATOMS: atom_id res chain seq x y z
N MET A 1 3.79 -69.08 -4.19
CA MET A 1 4.88 -68.34 -4.85
C MET A 1 4.22 -67.32 -5.77
N ASN A 2 4.66 -66.06 -5.67
CA ASN A 2 4.27 -64.86 -6.44
C ASN A 2 2.94 -64.19 -5.96
N LYS A 3 3.00 -63.08 -5.22
CA LYS A 3 3.28 -61.67 -5.65
C LYS A 3 2.16 -61.21 -6.60
N TRP A 4 1.31 -60.25 -6.25
CA TRP A 4 1.70 -58.83 -6.20
C TRP A 4 0.60 -58.00 -5.50
N LEU A 5 1.01 -57.12 -4.59
CA LEU A 5 0.16 -56.15 -3.89
C LEU A 5 -0.10 -54.94 -4.80
N PHE A 6 -1.29 -54.88 -5.39
CA PHE A 6 -2.02 -53.67 -5.81
C PHE A 6 -2.20 -52.63 -4.69
N PHE A 7 -1.15 -51.96 -4.23
CA PHE A 7 -1.27 -50.79 -3.34
C PHE A 7 -1.69 -49.57 -4.18
N THR A 8 -3.00 -49.38 -4.38
CA THR A 8 -3.53 -48.15 -4.98
C THR A 8 -3.43 -47.04 -3.96
N LEU A 9 -2.28 -46.38 -3.92
CA LEU A 9 -2.03 -45.18 -3.14
C LEU A 9 -2.82 -44.05 -3.81
N PHE A 10 -4.08 -43.87 -3.39
CA PHE A 10 -4.88 -42.71 -3.74
C PHE A 10 -4.28 -41.53 -2.96
N PHE A 11 -3.23 -40.95 -3.53
CA PHE A 11 -2.70 -39.66 -3.11
C PHE A 11 -3.76 -38.62 -3.47
N SER A 12 -4.79 -38.50 -2.64
CA SER A 12 -5.53 -37.26 -2.54
C SER A 12 -4.57 -36.25 -1.94
N VAL A 13 -3.71 -35.69 -2.78
CA VAL A 13 -3.22 -34.33 -2.57
C VAL A 13 -4.49 -33.49 -2.63
N LEU A 14 -5.13 -33.32 -1.48
CA LEU A 14 -5.94 -32.15 -1.24
C LEU A 14 -4.96 -31.00 -1.43
N LEU A 15 -4.87 -30.52 -2.68
CA LEU A 15 -4.42 -29.19 -2.99
C LEU A 15 -5.42 -28.31 -2.27
N ILE A 16 -5.12 -28.02 -1.00
CA ILE A 16 -5.64 -26.85 -0.33
C ILE A 16 -4.99 -25.71 -1.12
N SER A 17 -5.56 -25.38 -2.29
CA SER A 17 -5.44 -24.04 -2.81
C SER A 17 -6.22 -23.18 -1.82
N ALA A 18 -5.60 -22.89 -0.68
CA ALA A 18 -5.79 -21.59 -0.09
C ALA A 18 -5.31 -20.66 -1.20
N CYS A 19 -6.25 -20.15 -2.01
CA CYS A 19 -6.02 -18.92 -2.72
C CYS A 19 -5.60 -17.95 -1.63
N SER A 20 -4.32 -17.64 -1.54
CA SER A 20 -3.91 -16.41 -0.89
C SER A 20 -4.58 -15.33 -1.75
N ASN A 21 -5.70 -14.79 -1.27
CA ASN A 21 -6.27 -13.55 -1.79
C ASN A 21 -5.34 -12.39 -1.40
N SER A 22 -4.03 -12.58 -1.50
CA SER A 22 -3.05 -11.51 -1.40
C SER A 22 -3.27 -10.68 -2.66
N ASP A 23 -3.73 -9.45 -2.49
CA ASP A 23 -3.75 -8.49 -3.57
C ASP A 23 -2.32 -8.22 -4.09
N GLU A 24 -2.23 -7.51 -5.21
CA GLU A 24 -0.98 -7.22 -5.90
C GLU A 24 0.01 -6.35 -5.09
N LEU A 25 -0.42 -5.73 -3.99
CA LEU A 25 0.44 -4.93 -3.13
C LEU A 25 1.13 -5.77 -2.07
N SER A 26 0.52 -6.87 -1.62
CA SER A 26 1.06 -7.71 -0.55
C SER A 26 2.48 -8.20 -0.86
N GLY A 27 3.41 -7.95 0.06
CA GLY A 27 4.83 -8.30 -0.07
C GLY A 27 5.70 -7.22 -0.69
N HIS A 28 5.12 -6.09 -1.12
CA HIS A 28 5.85 -4.98 -1.70
C HIS A 28 6.03 -3.82 -0.71
N THR A 29 7.12 -3.09 -0.90
CA THR A 29 7.40 -1.83 -0.19
C THR A 29 7.58 -0.72 -1.20
N PHE A 30 6.89 0.40 -0.97
CA PHE A 30 6.90 1.55 -1.86
C PHE A 30 7.25 2.84 -1.11
N ASN A 31 7.98 3.73 -1.78
CA ASN A 31 8.07 5.12 -1.41
C ASN A 31 7.00 5.89 -2.18
N VAL A 32 5.97 6.34 -1.47
CA VAL A 32 4.95 7.25 -2.03
C VAL A 32 5.57 8.63 -2.13
N SER A 33 5.64 9.17 -3.33
CA SER A 33 6.45 10.37 -3.61
C SER A 33 5.68 11.39 -4.45
N HIS A 34 5.90 12.67 -4.16
CA HIS A 34 5.37 13.76 -4.97
C HIS A 34 5.99 13.76 -6.36
N THR A 35 5.15 13.99 -7.37
CA THR A 35 5.64 14.30 -8.72
C THR A 35 6.39 15.63 -8.72
N PRO A 36 7.55 15.74 -9.39
CA PRO A 36 8.27 17.00 -9.54
C PRO A 36 7.41 18.08 -10.20
N PRO A 37 7.55 19.36 -9.81
CA PRO A 37 6.73 20.45 -10.33
C PRO A 37 7.11 20.86 -11.77
N PHE A 38 8.32 20.51 -12.22
CA PHE A 38 8.83 20.88 -13.54
C PHE A 38 8.80 19.68 -14.48
N GLN A 39 8.30 19.90 -15.70
CA GLN A 39 8.17 18.83 -16.70
C GLN A 39 9.52 18.24 -17.12
N GLU A 40 10.60 19.02 -17.07
CA GLU A 40 11.97 18.54 -17.38
C GLU A 40 12.50 17.56 -16.33
N ASP A 41 11.91 17.52 -15.15
CA ASP A 41 12.31 16.68 -14.03
C ASP A 41 11.44 15.40 -13.91
N ILE A 42 10.37 15.26 -14.71
CA ILE A 42 9.36 14.21 -14.52
C ILE A 42 9.90 12.79 -14.76
N ASP A 43 10.94 12.67 -15.60
CA ASP A 43 11.60 11.40 -15.95
C ASP A 43 12.88 11.16 -15.12
N ASP A 44 13.16 12.00 -14.12
CA ASP A 44 14.31 11.85 -13.22
C ASP A 44 13.83 11.37 -11.83
N PRO A 45 14.09 10.09 -11.45
CA PRO A 45 13.65 9.55 -10.16
C PRO A 45 14.23 10.30 -8.95
N ASP A 46 15.40 10.94 -9.08
CA ASP A 46 16.03 11.67 -7.97
C ASP A 46 15.29 12.97 -7.62
N LYS A 47 14.37 13.42 -8.48
CA LYS A 47 13.55 14.63 -8.27
C LYS A 47 12.26 14.35 -7.51
N TYR A 48 11.90 13.09 -7.30
CA TYR A 48 10.72 12.69 -6.55
C TYR A 48 11.02 12.78 -5.06
N HIS A 49 10.15 13.47 -4.32
CA HIS A 49 10.29 13.64 -2.88
C HIS A 49 9.33 12.71 -2.15
N SER A 50 9.88 11.78 -1.37
CA SER A 50 9.10 10.81 -0.61
C SER A 50 8.30 11.50 0.50
N ILE A 51 7.01 11.21 0.51
CA ILE A 51 6.04 11.59 1.54
C ILE A 51 6.10 10.58 2.67
N MET A 52 6.03 9.31 2.31
CA MET A 52 6.05 8.18 3.24
C MET A 52 6.53 6.91 2.54
N THR A 53 7.03 5.96 3.35
CA THR A 53 7.26 4.58 2.91
C THR A 53 6.11 3.72 3.43
N LEU A 54 5.57 2.86 2.57
CA LEU A 54 4.51 1.90 2.87
C LEU A 54 5.01 0.48 2.60
N GLU A 55 4.89 -0.39 3.58
CA GLU A 55 5.15 -1.83 3.45
C GLU A 55 3.81 -2.57 3.59
N PHE A 56 3.46 -3.37 2.58
CA PHE A 56 2.17 -4.03 2.46
C PHE A 56 2.29 -5.53 2.79
N SER A 57 1.35 -6.04 3.58
CA SER A 57 1.28 -7.46 3.95
C SER A 57 -0.16 -7.87 4.25
N ASP A 58 -0.78 -8.62 3.34
CA ASP A 58 -2.07 -9.30 3.50
C ASP A 58 -3.16 -8.45 4.17
N GLY A 59 -3.55 -7.34 3.54
CA GLY A 59 -4.54 -6.37 4.06
C GLY A 59 -4.03 -5.45 5.19
N LYS A 60 -2.76 -5.58 5.60
CA LYS A 60 -2.08 -4.67 6.53
C LYS A 60 -1.05 -3.81 5.82
N VAL A 61 -0.92 -2.58 6.27
CA VAL A 61 0.11 -1.65 5.80
C VAL A 61 0.90 -1.16 6.99
N SER A 62 2.19 -0.93 6.83
CA SER A 62 3.00 -0.29 7.86
C SER A 62 3.82 0.85 7.27
N SER A 63 4.05 1.87 8.09
CA SER A 63 4.90 3.00 7.75
C SER A 63 5.77 3.36 8.95
N ALA A 64 7.06 3.62 8.71
CA ALA A 64 7.98 3.99 9.78
C ALA A 64 7.51 5.25 10.56
N ASN A 65 6.79 6.15 9.90
CA ASN A 65 6.33 7.40 10.49
C ASN A 65 4.89 7.35 11.03
N SER A 66 4.10 6.32 10.66
CA SER A 66 2.67 6.22 10.99
C SER A 66 2.30 4.93 11.73
N GLY A 67 3.25 4.03 11.94
CA GLY A 67 2.98 2.73 12.57
C GLY A 67 2.25 1.76 11.63
N GLU A 68 1.49 0.85 12.24
CA GLU A 68 0.70 -0.16 11.54
C GLU A 68 -0.71 0.37 11.21
N GLY A 69 -1.28 -0.15 10.13
CA GLY A 69 -2.62 0.16 9.66
C GLY A 69 -3.17 -0.97 8.80
N THR A 70 -4.31 -0.71 8.20
CA THR A 70 -4.95 -1.62 7.23
C THR A 70 -5.04 -0.95 5.88
N TYR A 71 -5.08 -1.76 4.82
CA TYR A 71 -5.40 -1.28 3.48
C TYR A 71 -6.45 -2.14 2.80
N GLU A 72 -7.17 -1.53 1.88
CA GLU A 72 -8.06 -2.22 0.94
C GLU A 72 -7.78 -1.65 -0.46
N LEU A 73 -7.43 -2.53 -1.39
CA LEU A 73 -7.36 -2.21 -2.81
C LEU A 73 -8.58 -2.83 -3.49
N LYS A 74 -9.41 -1.99 -4.11
CA LYS A 74 -10.58 -2.42 -4.85
C LYS A 74 -10.83 -1.54 -6.05
N ASP A 75 -10.98 -2.18 -7.20
CA ASP A 75 -11.03 -1.49 -8.49
C ASP A 75 -9.77 -0.60 -8.61
N ASP A 76 -9.92 0.71 -8.84
CA ASP A 76 -8.78 1.65 -8.94
C ASP A 76 -8.66 2.55 -7.68
N VAL A 77 -9.11 2.05 -6.53
CA VAL A 77 -9.11 2.77 -5.26
C VAL A 77 -8.32 2.01 -4.20
N LEU A 78 -7.29 2.66 -3.66
CA LEU A 78 -6.53 2.20 -2.51
C LEU A 78 -6.90 3.05 -1.30
N LEU A 79 -7.46 2.41 -0.27
CA LEU A 79 -7.78 3.04 1.00
C LEU A 79 -6.78 2.59 2.06
N LEU A 80 -6.12 3.53 2.73
CA LEU A 80 -5.26 3.28 3.88
C LEU A 80 -5.91 3.81 5.15
N ASN A 81 -5.84 3.03 6.22
CA ASN A 81 -6.33 3.41 7.54
C ASN A 81 -5.23 3.17 8.59
N PHE A 82 -4.76 4.25 9.20
CA PHE A 82 -3.87 4.21 10.37
C PHE A 82 -4.66 4.66 11.61
N GLU A 83 -4.49 3.94 12.72
CA GLU A 83 -5.20 4.22 13.96
C GLU A 83 -4.28 4.02 15.16
N ASN A 84 -4.38 4.93 16.13
CA ASN A 84 -3.83 4.75 17.47
C ASN A 84 -4.88 5.15 18.52
N GLU A 85 -4.54 5.07 19.80
CA GLU A 85 -5.49 5.34 20.90
C GLU A 85 -6.15 6.75 20.84
N ASN A 86 -5.53 7.72 20.17
CA ASN A 86 -5.91 9.14 20.25
C ASN A 86 -6.34 9.74 18.91
N GLU A 87 -6.13 9.04 17.80
CA GLU A 87 -6.42 9.56 16.46
C GLU A 87 -6.45 8.47 15.39
N GLN A 88 -7.11 8.81 14.28
CA GLN A 88 -7.23 8.00 13.08
C GLN A 88 -6.87 8.86 11.86
N LEU A 89 -6.07 8.32 10.95
CA LEU A 89 -5.77 8.89 9.64
C LEU A 89 -6.28 7.95 8.54
N GLU A 90 -7.23 8.42 7.75
CA GLU A 90 -7.71 7.77 6.52
C GLU A 90 -7.10 8.48 5.31
N ILE A 91 -6.53 7.71 4.39
CA ILE A 91 -5.97 8.22 3.13
C ILE A 91 -6.59 7.43 1.99
N GLU A 92 -7.25 8.13 1.08
CA GLU A 92 -7.83 7.55 -0.13
C GLU A 92 -6.99 7.97 -1.34
N PHE A 93 -6.60 6.96 -2.11
CA PHE A 93 -5.93 7.11 -3.39
C PHE A 93 -6.89 6.62 -4.47
N THR A 94 -7.11 7.43 -5.50
CA THR A 94 -7.97 7.11 -6.65
C THR A 94 -7.16 7.09 -7.94
N GLU A 95 -7.73 6.50 -8.99
CA GLU A 95 -7.01 6.27 -10.25
C GLU A 95 -5.72 5.47 -10.02
N PHE A 96 -5.75 4.53 -9.07
CA PHE A 96 -4.62 3.67 -8.75
C PHE A 96 -4.35 2.72 -9.92
N LYS A 97 -3.32 3.01 -10.71
CA LYS A 97 -2.99 2.29 -11.95
C LYS A 97 -1.48 2.17 -12.12
N GLU A 98 -1.06 1.20 -12.93
CA GLU A 98 0.34 1.06 -13.33
C GLU A 98 0.89 2.38 -13.90
N SER A 99 2.10 2.75 -13.51
CA SER A 99 2.75 3.97 -13.98
C SER A 99 3.28 3.80 -15.42
N ASP A 100 3.21 4.87 -16.22
CA ASP A 100 3.88 4.91 -17.53
C ASP A 100 5.41 5.07 -17.41
N LYS A 101 5.94 5.24 -16.19
CA LYS A 101 7.37 5.47 -15.92
C LYS A 101 8.06 4.16 -15.55
N ASP A 102 9.27 3.96 -16.05
CA ASP A 102 10.04 2.73 -15.82
C ASP A 102 10.57 2.56 -14.39
N PHE A 103 10.61 3.65 -13.61
CA PHE A 103 11.08 3.68 -12.22
C PHE A 103 9.95 3.72 -11.16
N SER A 104 8.68 3.75 -11.57
CA SER A 104 7.53 3.78 -10.68
C SER A 104 6.59 2.63 -11.00
N GLU A 105 6.04 1.98 -9.98
CA GLU A 105 5.11 0.88 -10.19
C GLU A 105 3.69 1.40 -10.43
N TYR A 106 3.23 2.33 -9.60
CA TYR A 106 1.88 2.88 -9.67
C TYR A 106 1.88 4.41 -9.67
N SER A 107 0.96 4.98 -10.44
CA SER A 107 0.63 6.41 -10.44
C SER A 107 -0.79 6.59 -9.93
N THR A 108 -1.01 7.53 -9.02
CA THR A 108 -2.32 7.69 -8.38
C THR A 108 -2.54 9.14 -7.91
N LEU A 109 -3.79 9.46 -7.60
CA LEU A 109 -4.22 10.74 -7.05
C LEU A 109 -4.58 10.58 -5.57
N ILE A 110 -4.04 11.42 -4.69
CA ILE A 110 -4.55 11.56 -3.33
C ILE A 110 -5.92 12.25 -3.42
N SER A 111 -7.02 11.51 -3.37
CA SER A 111 -8.37 12.09 -3.45
C SER A 111 -8.78 12.72 -2.12
N ARG A 112 -8.43 12.07 -1.00
CA ARG A 112 -8.87 12.47 0.33
C ARG A 112 -7.87 12.04 1.40
N SER A 113 -7.66 12.91 2.37
CA SER A 113 -6.87 12.65 3.56
C SER A 113 -7.59 13.24 4.78
N GLU A 114 -8.03 12.40 5.70
CA GLU A 114 -8.80 12.80 6.87
C GLU A 114 -8.14 12.37 8.17
N LEU A 115 -7.84 13.37 9.01
CA LEU A 115 -7.33 13.18 10.34
C LEU A 115 -8.42 13.46 11.36
N ASN A 116 -8.82 12.43 12.09
CA ASN A 116 -9.77 12.50 13.19
C ASN A 116 -9.03 12.37 14.52
N ILE A 117 -9.02 13.43 15.32
CA ILE A 117 -8.40 13.45 16.65
C ILE A 117 -9.48 13.25 17.71
N THR A 118 -9.36 12.19 18.51
CA THR A 118 -10.32 11.87 19.58
C THR A 118 -9.96 12.52 20.91
N ASP A 119 -8.67 12.79 21.16
CA ASP A 119 -8.17 13.55 22.32
C ASP A 119 -7.36 14.78 21.86
N PRO A 120 -7.97 15.98 21.79
CA PRO A 120 -7.32 17.19 21.27
C PRO A 120 -6.23 17.74 22.20
N ASP A 121 -6.13 17.26 23.44
CA ASP A 121 -5.08 17.67 24.38
C ASP A 121 -3.75 16.92 24.14
N LYS A 122 -3.74 15.92 23.25
CA LYS A 122 -2.55 15.16 22.86
C LYS A 122 -1.89 15.72 21.61
N VAL A 123 -0.57 15.57 21.54
CA VAL A 123 0.18 15.87 20.31
C VAL A 123 -0.18 14.83 19.26
N SER A 124 -0.70 15.29 18.12
CA SER A 124 -1.00 14.43 16.98
C SER A 124 0.28 13.82 16.41
N HIS A 125 0.30 12.50 16.31
CA HIS A 125 1.36 11.73 15.66
C HIS A 125 1.20 11.79 14.13
N PHE A 126 -0.04 11.75 13.63
CA PHE A 126 -0.36 11.80 12.20
C PHE A 126 -0.39 13.23 11.60
N GLY A 127 -0.40 14.28 12.42
CA GLY A 127 -0.60 15.66 11.95
C GLY A 127 0.45 16.14 10.94
N SER A 128 1.72 15.76 11.10
CA SER A 128 2.77 16.14 10.14
C SER A 128 2.59 15.42 8.80
N LEU A 129 2.23 14.14 8.82
CA LEU A 129 1.95 13.39 7.60
C LEU A 129 0.70 13.95 6.91
N HIS A 130 -0.39 14.14 7.66
CA HIS A 130 -1.64 14.70 7.16
C HIS A 130 -1.42 16.05 6.47
N SER A 131 -0.60 16.93 7.06
CA SER A 131 -0.27 18.23 6.48
C SER A 131 0.54 18.16 5.17
N SER A 132 1.22 17.05 4.90
CA SER A 132 1.96 16.80 3.66
C SER A 132 1.11 16.15 2.56
N LEU A 133 -0.01 15.54 2.94
CA LEU A 133 -0.96 14.92 2.03
C LEU A 133 -1.89 16.01 1.49
N THR A 134 -1.56 16.51 0.30
CA THR A 134 -2.41 17.48 -0.38
C THR A 134 -3.43 16.74 -1.24
N ASN A 135 -4.72 17.03 -1.06
CA ASN A 135 -5.77 16.47 -1.91
C ASN A 135 -5.58 16.93 -3.38
N ASP A 136 -6.07 16.13 -4.31
CA ASP A 136 -5.94 16.33 -5.76
C ASP A 136 -4.48 16.37 -6.25
N MET A 137 -3.56 15.77 -5.49
CA MET A 137 -2.14 15.70 -5.84
C MET A 137 -1.80 14.33 -6.43
N LEU A 138 -1.12 14.36 -7.58
CA LEU A 138 -0.54 13.17 -8.18
C LEU A 138 0.69 12.72 -7.40
N VAL A 139 0.77 11.42 -7.16
CA VAL A 139 1.89 10.77 -6.50
C VAL A 139 2.25 9.48 -7.23
N GLU A 140 3.50 9.08 -7.04
CA GLU A 140 4.06 7.85 -7.61
C GLU A 140 4.49 6.90 -6.50
N PHE A 141 4.28 5.60 -6.71
CA PHE A 141 4.70 4.52 -5.82
C PHE A 141 5.98 3.90 -6.37
N LEU A 142 7.13 4.42 -5.91
CA LEU A 142 8.44 3.96 -6.34
C LEU A 142 8.85 2.74 -5.53
N GLN A 143 9.29 1.66 -6.19
CA GLN A 143 9.74 0.46 -5.49
C GLN A 143 11.03 0.72 -4.70
N LYS A 144 11.15 0.07 -3.54
CA LYS A 144 12.31 0.18 -2.64
C LYS A 144 13.22 -1.04 -2.67
#